data_AF-A0A0S8DNN6-F1
#
_entry.id   AF-A0A0S8DNN6-F1
#
_cell.length_a   1.000
_cell.length_b   1.000
_cell.length_c   1.000
_cell.angle_alpha   90.00
_cell.angle_beta   90.00
_cell.angle_gamma   90.00
#
_symmetry.space_group_name_H-M   'P 1'
#
loop_
_entity.id
_entity.type
_entity.pdbx_description
1 polymer ?
#
loop_
_entity_poly.entity_id
_entity_poly.type
_entity_poly.pdbx_seq_one_letter_code
_entity_poly.pdbx_strand_id
1 'polypeptide(L)'
;LGRRLRIDLHQRLSLLAAAVTANVGMLELQEVLHNQTDPLTKAQREALNRHPVDGVAILIAAGVEDETWLEAVIQHHERPDGSGYPHGIRADAISTPARVLALADIYCAMITPRRYRSEILAKDALREMFLKRGEEVDGDLVQIFIKEMGIFPPGALVRLNNGEHAVVIKRSRDATCPRAQAVAGPRGAPYSVIRERDCSVDDYGIKEMIHRDKALQLNPAKLWGYD
;
A
#
# COMPACT_ATOMS: atom_id res chain seq x y z
N LEU A 1 9.83 -2.21 4.68
CA LEU A 1 10.84 -2.39 3.62
C LEU A 1 12.21 -1.78 3.96
N GLY A 2 12.33 -0.48 4.25
CA GLY A 2 13.64 0.15 4.51
C GLY A 2 14.49 -0.52 5.61
N ARG A 3 13.88 -0.98 6.72
CA ARG A 3 14.58 -1.77 7.75
C ARG A 3 15.19 -3.06 7.20
N ARG A 4 14.46 -3.76 6.32
CA ARG A 4 14.90 -5.03 5.71
C ARG A 4 16.07 -4.81 4.76
N LEU A 5 16.06 -3.68 4.05
CA LEU A 5 17.14 -3.22 3.17
C LEU A 5 18.33 -2.64 3.93
N ARG A 6 18.29 -2.60 5.27
CA ARG A 6 19.32 -1.99 6.13
C ARG A 6 19.62 -0.52 5.78
N ILE A 7 18.62 0.19 5.26
CA ILE A 7 18.67 1.65 5.09
C ILE A 7 18.81 2.27 6.49
N ASP A 8 19.74 3.20 6.64
CA ASP A 8 20.01 3.85 7.93
C ASP A 8 18.79 4.63 8.45
N LEU A 9 18.87 5.08 9.69
CA LEU A 9 17.73 5.74 10.32
C LEU A 9 17.37 7.07 9.63
N HIS A 10 18.37 7.88 9.24
CA HIS A 10 18.15 9.18 8.62
C HIS A 10 17.43 9.02 7.30
N GLN A 11 17.97 8.20 6.39
CA GLN A 11 17.33 7.92 5.10
C GLN A 11 15.93 7.31 5.24
N ARG A 12 15.69 6.50 6.28
CA ARG A 12 14.34 5.99 6.57
C ARG A 12 13.38 7.07 7.03
N LEU A 13 13.83 8.08 7.76
CA LEU A 13 13.02 9.24 8.13
C LEU A 13 12.68 10.08 6.89
N SER A 14 13.67 10.34 6.02
CA SER A 14 13.46 11.01 4.72
C SER A 14 12.44 10.27 3.87
N LEU A 15 12.54 8.94 3.79
CA LEU A 15 11.58 8.10 3.06
C LEU A 15 10.17 8.14 3.65
N LEU A 16 10.04 8.18 5.00
CA LEU A 16 8.74 8.32 5.65
C LEU A 16 8.12 9.69 5.35
N ALA A 17 8.92 10.74 5.40
CA ALA A 17 8.48 12.09 5.06
C ALA A 17 8.03 12.15 3.58
N ALA A 18 8.84 11.59 2.67
CA ALA A 18 8.49 11.45 1.26
C ALA A 18 7.18 10.69 1.05
N ALA A 19 6.97 9.57 1.75
CA ALA A 19 5.75 8.78 1.61
C ALA A 19 4.48 9.54 2.01
N VAL A 20 4.57 10.43 3.00
CA VAL A 20 3.43 11.23 3.46
C VAL A 20 3.18 12.43 2.52
N THR A 21 4.22 12.94 1.86
CA THR A 21 4.10 14.16 1.04
C THR A 21 4.21 13.94 -0.47
N ALA A 22 4.38 12.70 -0.95
CA ALA A 22 4.61 12.37 -2.36
C ALA A 22 3.60 13.02 -3.31
N ASN A 23 2.33 13.06 -2.89
CA ASN A 23 1.22 13.53 -3.69
C ASN A 23 0.79 14.98 -3.35
N VAL A 24 1.60 15.74 -2.59
CA VAL A 24 1.23 17.12 -2.18
C VAL A 24 1.00 18.05 -3.38
N GLY A 25 1.69 17.81 -4.50
CA GLY A 25 1.52 18.55 -5.75
C GLY A 25 0.20 18.32 -6.48
N MET A 26 -0.63 17.37 -6.03
CA MET A 26 -1.92 17.05 -6.67
C MET A 26 -3.10 16.95 -5.69
N LEU A 27 -3.04 17.57 -4.51
CA LEU A 27 -4.10 17.44 -3.50
C LEU A 27 -5.50 17.78 -4.04
N GLU A 28 -5.65 18.91 -4.72
CA GLU A 28 -6.94 19.33 -5.30
C GLU A 28 -7.39 18.37 -6.41
N LEU A 29 -6.47 17.98 -7.30
CA LEU A 29 -6.76 17.03 -8.37
C LEU A 29 -7.15 15.65 -7.80
N GLN A 30 -6.52 15.22 -6.72
CA GLN A 30 -6.79 13.93 -6.08
C GLN A 30 -8.24 13.83 -5.61
N GLU A 31 -8.82 14.89 -5.05
CA GLU A 31 -10.22 14.92 -4.65
C GLU A 31 -11.17 14.81 -5.85
N VAL A 32 -10.87 15.51 -6.94
CA VAL A 32 -11.63 15.42 -8.20
C VAL A 32 -11.57 13.98 -8.73
N LEU A 33 -10.37 13.41 -8.84
CA LEU A 33 -10.16 12.05 -9.36
C LEU A 33 -10.78 10.97 -8.46
N HIS A 34 -10.85 11.21 -7.15
CA HIS A 34 -11.50 10.29 -6.21
C HIS A 34 -13.00 10.17 -6.50
N ASN A 35 -13.65 11.26 -6.92
CA ASN A 35 -15.08 11.31 -7.19
C ASN A 35 -15.45 11.01 -8.65
N GLN A 36 -14.48 11.11 -9.55
CA GLN A 36 -14.65 10.90 -10.99
C GLN A 36 -14.79 9.41 -11.36
N THR A 37 -15.67 9.13 -12.33
CA THR A 37 -15.83 7.80 -12.96
C THR A 37 -15.37 7.77 -14.41
N ASP A 38 -15.27 8.93 -15.06
CA ASP A 38 -14.81 9.05 -16.44
C ASP A 38 -13.29 8.91 -16.58
N PRO A 39 -12.78 8.52 -17.77
CA PRO A 39 -11.35 8.53 -18.04
C PRO A 39 -10.71 9.91 -17.82
N LEU A 40 -9.40 9.92 -17.54
CA LEU A 40 -8.65 11.17 -17.38
C LEU A 40 -8.70 12.01 -18.66
N THR A 41 -8.98 13.30 -18.51
CA THR A 41 -8.79 14.27 -19.59
C THR A 41 -7.30 14.47 -19.86
N LYS A 42 -6.96 15.03 -21.02
CA LYS A 42 -5.56 15.38 -21.34
C LYS A 42 -4.94 16.31 -20.30
N ALA A 43 -5.67 17.34 -19.87
CA ALA A 43 -5.21 18.28 -18.85
C ALA A 43 -4.99 17.60 -17.48
N GLN A 44 -5.89 16.70 -17.08
CA GLN A 44 -5.71 15.91 -15.86
C GLN A 44 -4.52 14.98 -15.94
N ARG A 45 -4.27 14.37 -17.11
CA ARG A 45 -3.09 13.53 -17.33
C ARG A 45 -1.81 14.35 -17.23
N GLU A 46 -1.77 15.54 -17.82
CA GLU A 46 -0.61 16.44 -17.75
C GLU A 46 -0.35 16.90 -16.31
N ALA A 47 -1.39 17.33 -15.58
CA ALA A 47 -1.28 17.69 -14.18
C ALA A 47 -0.83 16.52 -13.30
N LEU A 48 -1.36 15.31 -13.54
CA LEU A 48 -0.90 14.09 -12.88
C LEU A 48 0.58 13.81 -13.17
N ASN A 49 1.03 13.93 -14.42
CA ASN A 49 2.44 13.69 -14.73
C ASN A 49 3.38 14.74 -14.14
N ARG A 50 2.86 15.96 -13.91
CA ARG A 50 3.62 17.09 -13.39
C ARG A 50 3.68 17.16 -11.86
N HIS A 51 2.74 16.51 -11.16
CA HIS A 51 2.64 16.62 -9.70
C HIS A 51 3.91 16.28 -8.91
N PRO A 52 4.81 15.36 -9.33
CA PRO A 52 6.06 15.15 -8.60
C PRO A 52 6.92 16.42 -8.59
N VAL A 53 6.95 17.15 -9.71
CA VAL A 53 7.67 18.42 -9.89
C VAL A 53 7.04 19.51 -9.02
N ASP A 54 5.72 19.68 -9.13
CA ASP A 54 5.00 20.67 -8.34
C ASP A 54 5.10 20.35 -6.83
N GLY A 55 5.08 19.08 -6.46
CA GLY A 55 5.25 18.60 -5.09
C GLY A 55 6.62 18.96 -4.51
N VAL A 56 7.71 18.73 -5.26
CA VAL A 56 9.05 19.18 -4.84
C VAL A 56 9.13 20.69 -4.69
N ALA A 57 8.54 21.46 -5.61
CA ALA A 57 8.54 22.92 -5.52
C ALA A 57 7.81 23.41 -4.25
N ILE A 58 6.67 22.81 -3.91
CA ILE A 58 5.93 23.10 -2.66
C ILE A 58 6.78 22.77 -1.43
N LEU A 59 7.46 21.63 -1.42
CA LEU A 59 8.28 21.20 -0.28
C LEU A 59 9.49 22.12 -0.07
N ILE A 60 10.18 22.52 -1.15
CA ILE A 60 11.29 23.48 -1.08
C ILE A 60 10.79 24.83 -0.54
N ALA A 61 9.65 25.31 -1.04
CA ALA A 61 9.06 26.56 -0.54
C ALA A 61 8.66 26.48 0.95
N ALA A 62 8.36 25.28 1.45
CA ALA A 62 8.09 25.01 2.87
C ALA A 62 9.37 24.81 3.72
N GLY A 63 10.56 24.94 3.13
CA GLY A 63 11.85 24.83 3.83
C GLY A 63 12.42 23.40 3.92
N VAL A 64 11.94 22.47 3.09
CA VAL A 64 12.54 21.13 3.01
C VAL A 64 13.83 21.20 2.19
N GLU A 65 14.94 20.86 2.84
CA GLU A 65 16.29 20.82 2.23
C GLU A 65 16.85 19.39 2.11
N ASP A 66 16.12 18.38 2.59
CA ASP A 66 16.55 16.98 2.54
C ASP A 66 16.50 16.44 1.10
N GLU A 67 17.67 16.31 0.47
CA GLU A 67 17.81 15.82 -0.90
C GLU A 67 17.22 14.42 -1.11
N THR A 68 17.35 13.53 -0.13
CA THR A 68 16.81 12.15 -0.23
C THR A 68 15.28 12.17 -0.24
N TRP A 69 14.68 13.03 0.57
CA TRP A 69 13.23 13.24 0.58
C TRP A 69 12.77 13.81 -0.77
N LEU A 70 13.35 14.92 -1.21
CA LEU A 70 12.97 15.58 -2.46
C LEU A 70 13.16 14.66 -3.68
N GLU A 71 14.26 13.90 -3.71
CA GLU A 71 14.55 12.93 -4.77
C GLU A 71 13.53 11.78 -4.77
N ALA A 72 13.16 11.26 -3.60
CA ALA A 72 12.12 10.24 -3.50
C ALA A 72 10.77 10.75 -4.04
N VAL A 73 10.41 12.01 -3.74
CA VAL A 73 9.17 12.64 -4.21
C VAL A 73 9.21 12.86 -5.72
N ILE A 74 10.29 13.39 -6.31
CA ILE A 74 10.31 13.65 -7.75
C ILE A 74 10.30 12.36 -8.59
N GLN A 75 10.87 11.27 -8.07
CA GLN A 75 11.07 10.03 -8.83
C GLN A 75 10.07 8.90 -8.51
N HIS A 76 9.12 9.04 -7.58
CA HIS A 76 8.27 7.90 -7.15
C HIS A 76 7.34 7.33 -8.24
N HIS A 77 7.16 8.05 -9.35
CA HIS A 77 6.46 7.58 -10.54
C HIS A 77 7.36 7.13 -11.69
N GLU A 78 8.68 7.19 -11.50
CA GLU A 78 9.63 6.56 -12.42
C GLU A 78 9.49 5.03 -12.36
N ARG A 79 9.81 4.38 -13.48
CA ARG A 79 9.65 2.93 -13.66
C ARG A 79 10.94 2.33 -14.20
N PRO A 80 11.36 1.14 -13.75
CA PRO A 80 12.60 0.51 -14.21
C PRO A 80 12.78 0.45 -15.74
N ASP A 81 11.69 0.26 -16.49
CA ASP A 81 11.68 0.23 -17.95
C ASP A 81 11.68 1.62 -18.63
N GLY A 82 11.69 2.71 -17.88
CA GLY A 82 11.66 4.09 -18.39
C GLY A 82 10.29 4.57 -18.88
N SER A 83 9.21 3.80 -18.67
CA SER A 83 7.84 4.22 -19.00
C SER A 83 7.25 5.22 -18.00
N GLY A 84 7.97 5.46 -16.90
CA GLY A 84 7.57 6.36 -15.83
C GLY A 84 7.72 7.85 -16.16
N TYR A 85 7.44 8.67 -15.16
CA TYR A 85 7.45 10.13 -15.26
C TYR A 85 7.96 10.73 -13.94
N PRO A 86 8.42 12.00 -13.92
CA PRO A 86 8.37 13.00 -15.01
C PRO A 86 9.52 12.94 -16.03
N HIS A 87 10.63 12.27 -15.72
CA HIS A 87 11.85 12.30 -16.53
C HIS A 87 12.03 11.06 -17.42
N GLY A 88 11.33 9.95 -17.15
CA GLY A 88 11.44 8.73 -17.95
C GLY A 88 12.80 8.04 -17.77
N ILE A 89 13.36 8.14 -16.56
CA ILE A 89 14.66 7.54 -16.23
C ILE A 89 14.51 6.05 -15.94
N ARG A 90 15.58 5.28 -16.15
CA ARG A 90 15.56 3.80 -16.09
C ARG A 90 16.31 3.28 -14.89
N ALA A 91 15.81 2.19 -14.31
CA ALA A 91 16.48 1.32 -13.34
C ALA A 91 17.45 2.05 -12.37
N ASP A 92 18.75 1.92 -12.59
CA ASP A 92 19.80 2.42 -11.69
C ASP A 92 19.87 3.95 -11.57
N ALA A 93 19.28 4.68 -12.52
CA ALA A 93 19.11 6.13 -12.40
C ALA A 93 18.02 6.52 -11.39
N ILE A 94 17.14 5.59 -11.03
CA ILE A 94 16.09 5.79 -10.03
C ILE A 94 16.66 5.47 -8.65
N SER A 95 16.64 6.46 -7.76
CA SER A 95 17.14 6.32 -6.40
C SER A 95 16.45 5.15 -5.67
N THR A 96 17.20 4.45 -4.82
CA THR A 96 16.66 3.36 -4.01
C THR A 96 15.45 3.79 -3.16
N PRO A 97 15.45 4.97 -2.50
CA PRO A 97 14.28 5.49 -1.79
C PRO A 97 13.05 5.66 -2.70
N ALA A 98 13.23 6.23 -3.90
CA ALA A 98 12.14 6.37 -4.86
C ALA A 98 11.58 5.02 -5.32
N ARG A 99 12.43 4.03 -5.62
CA ARG A 99 11.98 2.67 -5.98
C ARG A 99 11.21 1.99 -4.84
N VAL A 100 11.64 2.18 -3.60
CA VAL A 100 10.92 1.70 -2.40
C VAL A 100 9.55 2.37 -2.26
N LEU A 101 9.49 3.69 -2.46
CA LEU A 101 8.26 4.46 -2.38
C LEU A 101 7.29 4.09 -3.50
N ALA A 102 7.77 4.01 -4.75
CA ALA A 102 7.02 3.58 -5.92
C ALA A 102 6.36 2.21 -5.70
N LEU A 103 7.11 1.25 -5.17
CA LEU A 103 6.61 -0.09 -4.87
C LEU A 103 5.47 -0.05 -3.83
N ALA A 104 5.64 0.73 -2.77
CA ALA A 104 4.62 0.89 -1.74
C ALA A 104 3.37 1.59 -2.29
N ASP A 105 3.55 2.64 -3.10
CA ASP A 105 2.45 3.38 -3.73
C ASP A 105 1.64 2.49 -4.68
N ILE A 106 2.30 1.73 -5.56
CA ILE A 106 1.65 0.77 -6.47
C ILE A 106 0.83 -0.26 -5.68
N TYR A 107 1.43 -0.84 -4.64
CA TYR A 107 0.73 -1.81 -3.80
C TYR A 107 -0.50 -1.22 -3.12
N CYS A 108 -0.35 -0.06 -2.46
CA CYS A 108 -1.45 0.65 -1.83
C CYS A 108 -2.55 0.97 -2.84
N ALA A 109 -2.17 1.51 -4.01
CA ALA A 109 -3.11 1.82 -5.07
C ALA A 109 -3.93 0.58 -5.47
N MET A 110 -3.33 -0.61 -5.62
CA MET A 110 -4.03 -1.85 -5.98
C MET A 110 -5.06 -2.28 -4.92
N ILE A 111 -4.65 -2.29 -3.64
CA ILE A 111 -5.47 -2.81 -2.53
C ILE A 111 -6.48 -1.78 -2.00
N THR A 112 -6.37 -0.50 -2.40
CA THR A 112 -7.35 0.52 -2.07
C THR A 112 -8.53 0.46 -3.05
N PRO A 113 -9.78 0.33 -2.56
CA PRO A 113 -10.95 0.38 -3.42
C PRO A 113 -11.12 1.79 -4.01
N ARG A 114 -11.60 1.87 -5.25
CA ARG A 114 -11.95 3.13 -5.93
C ARG A 114 -13.42 3.11 -6.30
N ARG A 115 -14.01 4.26 -6.66
CA ARG A 115 -15.44 4.29 -7.06
C ARG A 115 -15.76 3.37 -8.24
N TYR A 116 -14.85 3.29 -9.21
CA TYR A 116 -15.01 2.53 -10.45
C TYR A 116 -14.47 1.09 -10.39
N ARG A 117 -13.76 0.71 -9.33
CA ARG A 117 -13.26 -0.67 -9.16
C ARG A 117 -13.18 -1.09 -7.71
N SER A 118 -13.48 -2.35 -7.46
CA SER A 118 -13.20 -2.98 -6.18
C SER A 118 -11.68 -3.01 -5.91
N GLU A 119 -11.34 -3.15 -4.63
CA GLU A 119 -9.99 -3.49 -4.22
C GLU A 119 -9.55 -4.83 -4.81
N ILE A 120 -8.25 -4.95 -5.09
CA ILE A 120 -7.60 -6.22 -5.39
C ILE A 120 -7.18 -6.83 -4.04
N LEU A 121 -7.41 -8.14 -3.85
CA LEU A 121 -6.94 -8.81 -2.64
C LEU A 121 -5.42 -8.73 -2.55
N ALA A 122 -4.88 -8.61 -1.34
CA ALA A 122 -3.43 -8.46 -1.13
C ALA A 122 -2.61 -9.54 -1.83
N LYS A 123 -3.05 -10.81 -1.79
CA LYS A 123 -2.39 -11.93 -2.50
C LYS A 123 -2.32 -11.71 -4.02
N ASP A 124 -3.36 -11.13 -4.61
CA ASP A 124 -3.49 -10.96 -6.05
C ASP A 124 -2.70 -9.73 -6.51
N ALA A 125 -2.70 -8.66 -5.70
CA ALA A 125 -1.85 -7.48 -5.91
C ALA A 125 -0.37 -7.85 -5.88
N LEU A 126 0.07 -8.63 -4.88
CA LEU A 126 1.44 -9.12 -4.79
C LEU A 126 1.83 -10.00 -5.99
N ARG A 127 0.90 -10.86 -6.46
CA ARG A 127 1.11 -11.67 -7.67
C ARG A 127 1.27 -10.78 -8.90
N GLU A 128 0.40 -9.78 -9.09
CA GLU A 128 0.47 -8.85 -10.22
C GLU A 128 1.79 -8.08 -10.23
N MET A 129 2.20 -7.54 -9.08
CA MET A 129 3.49 -6.86 -8.94
C MET A 129 4.66 -7.78 -9.27
N PHE A 130 4.63 -9.05 -8.85
CA PHE A 130 5.66 -10.02 -9.20
C PHE A 130 5.74 -10.28 -10.72
N LEU A 131 4.60 -10.30 -11.41
CA LEU A 131 4.56 -10.47 -12.87
C LEU A 131 5.16 -9.27 -13.60
N LYS A 132 5.00 -8.06 -13.05
CA LYS A 132 5.53 -6.78 -13.60
C LYS A 132 6.97 -6.45 -13.17
N ARG A 133 7.68 -7.41 -12.58
CA ARG A 133 9.05 -7.22 -12.07
C ARG A 133 10.03 -6.91 -13.20
N GLY A 134 10.86 -5.89 -13.01
CA GLY A 134 11.81 -5.41 -14.02
C GLY A 134 11.19 -4.47 -15.07
N GLU A 135 9.87 -4.31 -15.06
CA GLU A 135 9.13 -3.40 -15.93
C GLU A 135 8.64 -2.19 -15.11
N GLU A 136 7.47 -2.32 -14.47
CA GLU A 136 6.87 -1.27 -13.64
C GLU A 136 7.45 -1.22 -12.22
N VAL A 137 7.96 -2.34 -11.71
CA VAL A 137 8.50 -2.43 -10.35
C VAL A 137 9.87 -3.07 -10.33
N ASP A 138 10.71 -2.63 -9.40
CA ASP A 138 12.04 -3.20 -9.20
C ASP A 138 11.94 -4.68 -8.80
N GLY A 139 12.70 -5.53 -9.51
CA GLY A 139 12.59 -6.97 -9.38
C GLY A 139 13.16 -7.56 -8.09
N ASP A 140 14.16 -6.93 -7.49
CA ASP A 140 14.72 -7.37 -6.22
C ASP A 140 13.86 -6.86 -5.06
N LEU A 141 13.41 -5.60 -5.14
CA LEU A 141 12.55 -5.01 -4.13
C LEU A 141 11.18 -5.70 -4.03
N VAL A 142 10.56 -6.07 -5.16
CA VAL A 142 9.26 -6.76 -5.13
C VAL A 142 9.36 -8.12 -4.44
N GLN A 143 10.45 -8.86 -4.64
CA GLN A 143 10.68 -10.14 -3.97
C GLN A 143 10.83 -9.97 -2.45
N ILE A 144 11.57 -8.94 -2.03
CA ILE A 144 11.72 -8.61 -0.61
C ILE A 144 10.37 -8.19 -0.04
N PHE A 145 9.62 -7.34 -0.74
CA PHE A 145 8.32 -6.87 -0.33
C PHE A 145 7.32 -8.00 -0.15
N ILE A 146 7.25 -8.97 -1.08
CA ILE A 146 6.40 -10.16 -0.95
C ILE A 146 6.75 -10.96 0.31
N LYS A 147 8.03 -11.15 0.61
CA LYS A 147 8.47 -11.83 1.84
C LYS A 147 8.07 -11.03 3.10
N GLU A 148 8.15 -9.71 3.05
CA GLU A 148 7.76 -8.80 4.14
C GLU A 148 6.25 -8.69 4.32
N MET A 149 5.44 -8.90 3.28
CA MET A 149 3.98 -8.93 3.42
C MET A 149 3.48 -10.30 3.88
N GLY A 150 4.11 -11.37 3.40
CA GLY A 150 3.70 -12.74 3.69
C GLY A 150 2.39 -13.12 2.98
N ILE A 151 1.86 -14.29 3.35
CA ILE A 151 0.65 -14.83 2.74
C ILE A 151 -0.56 -14.00 3.18
N PHE A 152 -0.67 -13.71 4.47
CA PHE A 152 -1.77 -12.95 5.07
C PHE A 152 -1.23 -11.69 5.76
N PRO A 153 -1.12 -10.55 5.06
CA PRO A 153 -0.59 -9.33 5.64
C PRO A 153 -1.56 -8.72 6.66
N PRO A 154 -1.08 -8.01 7.69
CA PRO A 154 -1.93 -7.21 8.57
C PRO A 154 -2.86 -6.27 7.78
N GLY A 155 -4.13 -6.22 8.19
CA GLY A 155 -5.20 -5.49 7.51
C GLY A 155 -5.96 -6.28 6.45
N ALA A 156 -5.50 -7.48 6.08
CA ALA A 156 -6.25 -8.38 5.21
C ALA A 156 -7.52 -8.89 5.89
N LEU A 157 -8.64 -8.90 5.18
CA LEU A 157 -9.88 -9.51 5.63
C LEU A 157 -9.92 -10.97 5.18
N VAL A 158 -10.24 -11.86 6.11
CA VAL A 158 -10.24 -13.31 5.90
C VAL A 158 -11.52 -13.94 6.41
N ARG A 159 -11.91 -15.05 5.80
CA ARG A 159 -12.93 -15.96 6.33
C ARG A 159 -12.24 -17.11 7.05
N LEU A 160 -12.62 -17.36 8.29
CA LEU A 160 -12.09 -18.48 9.07
C LEU A 160 -12.86 -19.78 8.76
N ASN A 161 -12.32 -20.92 9.18
CA ASN A 161 -12.93 -22.24 8.95
C ASN A 161 -14.32 -22.37 9.59
N ASN A 162 -14.53 -21.77 10.76
CA ASN A 162 -15.84 -21.68 11.41
C ASN A 162 -16.82 -20.69 10.73
N GLY A 163 -16.39 -19.99 9.68
CA GLY A 163 -17.16 -19.03 8.91
C GLY A 163 -17.05 -17.58 9.37
N GLU A 164 -16.46 -17.29 10.54
CA GLU A 164 -16.26 -15.92 11.01
C GLU A 164 -15.48 -15.08 10.00
N HIS A 165 -15.80 -13.79 9.93
CA HIS A 165 -15.01 -12.81 9.21
C HIS A 165 -14.03 -12.15 10.19
N ALA A 166 -12.75 -12.13 9.85
CA ALA A 166 -11.70 -11.62 10.72
C ALA A 166 -10.71 -10.73 9.96
N VAL A 167 -10.15 -9.73 10.65
CA VAL A 167 -9.07 -8.89 10.13
C VAL A 167 -7.76 -9.37 10.70
N VAL A 168 -6.77 -9.66 9.85
CA VAL A 168 -5.43 -10.03 10.29
C VAL A 168 -4.79 -8.83 11.00
N ILE A 169 -4.35 -9.00 12.25
CA ILE A 169 -3.75 -7.91 13.04
C ILE A 169 -2.24 -8.06 13.20
N LYS A 170 -1.74 -9.30 13.22
CA LYS A 170 -0.33 -9.60 13.52
C LYS A 170 0.11 -10.89 12.85
N ARG A 171 1.30 -10.86 12.25
CA ARG A 171 1.96 -12.05 11.69
C ARG A 171 2.48 -12.95 12.82
N SER A 172 2.42 -14.26 12.64
CA SER A 172 3.07 -15.22 13.54
C SER A 172 4.37 -15.74 12.90
N ARG A 173 5.04 -16.69 13.57
CA ARG A 173 6.21 -17.40 12.99
C ARG A 173 5.80 -18.27 11.80
N ASP A 174 4.58 -18.79 11.82
CA ASP A 174 4.00 -19.52 10.70
C ASP A 174 3.22 -18.54 9.82
N ALA A 175 3.63 -18.44 8.55
CA ALA A 175 3.08 -17.49 7.61
C ALA A 175 1.59 -17.76 7.26
N THR A 176 1.10 -18.97 7.51
CA THR A 176 -0.30 -19.36 7.26
C THR A 176 -1.20 -19.16 8.47
N CYS A 177 -0.64 -19.00 9.67
CA CYS A 177 -1.35 -18.96 10.95
C CYS A 177 -1.15 -17.61 11.66
N PRO A 178 -1.61 -16.47 11.12
CA PRO A 178 -1.48 -15.19 11.80
C PRO A 178 -2.46 -15.06 12.98
N ARG A 179 -2.39 -13.94 13.70
CA ARG A 179 -3.42 -13.54 14.67
C ARG A 179 -4.41 -12.62 13.98
N ALA A 180 -5.71 -12.84 14.19
CA ALA A 180 -6.78 -12.08 13.56
C ALA A 180 -7.83 -11.63 14.58
N GLN A 181 -8.49 -10.50 14.36
CA GLN A 181 -9.64 -10.05 15.13
C GLN A 181 -10.92 -10.46 14.42
N ALA A 182 -11.75 -11.30 15.04
CA ALA A 182 -13.08 -11.63 14.55
C ALA A 182 -13.98 -10.38 14.66
N VAL A 183 -14.50 -9.95 13.51
CA VAL A 183 -15.27 -8.71 13.34
C VAL A 183 -16.72 -8.98 12.97
N ALA A 184 -17.01 -10.15 12.41
CA ALA A 184 -18.37 -10.60 12.11
C ALA A 184 -18.49 -12.12 12.28
N GLY A 185 -19.69 -12.59 12.64
CA GLY A 185 -20.00 -14.01 12.72
C GLY A 185 -20.18 -14.67 11.34
N PRO A 186 -20.47 -15.98 11.29
CA PRO A 186 -20.54 -16.74 10.03
C PRO A 186 -21.59 -16.29 9.02
N ARG A 187 -22.58 -15.51 9.46
CA ARG A 187 -23.64 -14.92 8.62
C ARG A 187 -23.38 -13.46 8.27
N GLY A 188 -22.18 -12.93 8.54
CA GLY A 188 -21.80 -11.53 8.29
C GLY A 188 -22.30 -10.53 9.32
N ALA A 189 -23.03 -10.97 10.36
CA ALA A 189 -23.48 -10.08 11.43
C ALA A 189 -22.28 -9.53 12.23
N PRO A 190 -22.08 -8.20 12.31
CA PRO A 190 -20.96 -7.61 13.04
C PRO A 190 -20.97 -7.95 14.52
N TYR A 191 -19.80 -8.18 15.09
CA TYR A 191 -19.65 -8.32 16.55
C TYR A 191 -19.62 -6.95 17.23
N SER A 192 -20.32 -6.82 18.37
CA SER A 192 -20.22 -5.64 19.23
C SER A 192 -18.87 -5.57 19.97
N VAL A 193 -18.29 -6.74 20.26
CA VAL A 193 -16.96 -6.91 20.87
C VAL A 193 -16.13 -7.79 19.96
N ILE A 194 -15.09 -7.21 19.35
CA ILE A 194 -14.13 -7.96 18.55
C ILE A 194 -13.32 -8.88 19.47
N ARG A 195 -12.96 -10.06 18.96
CA ARG A 195 -12.18 -11.03 19.72
C ARG A 195 -11.03 -11.56 18.87
N GLU A 196 -9.88 -11.67 19.50
CA GLU A 196 -8.72 -12.24 18.83
C GLU A 196 -8.91 -13.74 18.58
N ARG A 197 -8.33 -14.21 17.48
CA ARG A 197 -8.32 -15.59 17.00
C ARG A 197 -6.89 -15.96 16.67
N ASP A 198 -6.49 -17.11 17.17
CA ASP A 198 -5.24 -17.74 16.79
C ASP A 198 -5.50 -18.64 15.59
N CYS A 199 -5.02 -18.27 14.41
CA CYS A 199 -5.29 -19.03 13.20
C CYS A 199 -4.53 -20.36 13.13
N SER A 200 -3.72 -20.71 14.14
CA SER A 200 -3.18 -22.08 14.27
C SER A 200 -4.18 -23.08 14.85
N VAL A 201 -5.31 -22.61 15.39
CA VAL A 201 -6.40 -23.46 15.89
C VAL A 201 -7.30 -23.82 14.72
N ASP A 202 -7.60 -25.10 14.52
CA ASP A 202 -8.34 -25.62 13.36
C ASP A 202 -9.62 -24.83 13.02
N ASP A 203 -10.48 -24.56 14.00
CA ASP A 203 -11.73 -23.78 13.81
C ASP A 203 -11.49 -22.34 13.33
N TYR A 204 -10.33 -21.79 13.66
CA TYR A 204 -9.92 -20.42 13.36
C TYR A 204 -8.88 -20.34 12.25
N GLY A 205 -8.52 -21.46 11.63
CA GLY A 205 -7.69 -21.50 10.44
C GLY A 205 -8.28 -20.64 9.33
N ILE A 206 -7.41 -20.03 8.52
CA ILE A 206 -7.86 -19.18 7.42
C ILE A 206 -8.33 -20.05 6.27
N LYS A 207 -9.63 -19.95 5.94
CA LYS A 207 -10.23 -20.62 4.78
C LYS A 207 -9.90 -19.89 3.49
N GLU A 208 -10.05 -18.57 3.48
CA GLU A 208 -9.75 -17.72 2.32
C GLU A 208 -9.60 -16.24 2.71
N MET A 209 -8.95 -15.47 1.83
CA MET A 209 -9.06 -14.00 1.84
C MET A 209 -10.37 -13.58 1.17
N ILE A 210 -11.01 -12.58 1.75
CA ILE A 210 -12.26 -12.02 1.24
C ILE A 210 -12.12 -10.51 1.03
N HIS A 211 -12.90 -9.96 0.10
CA HIS A 211 -12.95 -8.51 -0.10
C HIS A 211 -13.65 -7.84 1.09
N ARG A 212 -13.27 -6.58 1.36
CA ARG A 212 -13.93 -5.76 2.35
C ARG A 212 -15.42 -5.63 2.06
N ASP A 213 -16.21 -5.98 3.06
CA ASP A 213 -17.64 -5.68 3.07
C ASP A 213 -17.84 -4.21 3.47
N LYS A 214 -18.46 -3.42 2.59
CA LYS A 214 -18.77 -2.01 2.85
C LYS A 214 -19.73 -1.82 4.03
N ALA A 215 -20.55 -2.83 4.35
CA ALA A 215 -21.45 -2.79 5.49
C ALA A 215 -20.70 -2.97 6.83
N LEU A 216 -19.49 -3.52 6.80
CA LEU A 216 -18.68 -3.76 7.98
C LEU A 216 -17.83 -2.52 8.30
N GLN A 217 -18.31 -1.70 9.23
CA GLN A 217 -17.54 -0.57 9.73
C GLN A 217 -16.39 -1.05 10.63
N LEU A 218 -15.18 -1.06 10.07
CA LEU A 218 -13.97 -1.39 10.80
C LEU A 218 -13.40 -0.13 11.46
N ASN A 219 -13.18 -0.20 12.77
CA ASN A 219 -12.48 0.85 13.52
C ASN A 219 -11.03 0.41 13.78
N PRO A 220 -10.02 1.04 13.14
CA PRO A 220 -8.61 0.71 13.36
C PRO A 220 -8.17 0.82 14.83
N ALA A 221 -8.66 1.80 15.57
CA ALA A 221 -8.36 1.97 17.00
C ALA A 221 -8.75 0.72 17.79
N LYS A 222 -9.96 0.19 17.53
CA LYS A 222 -10.42 -1.07 18.16
C LYS A 222 -9.58 -2.27 17.72
N LEU A 223 -9.28 -2.38 16.43
CA LEU A 223 -8.57 -3.54 15.87
C LEU A 223 -7.14 -3.69 16.41
N TRP A 224 -6.43 -2.58 16.62
CA TRP A 224 -5.03 -2.60 17.06
C TRP A 224 -4.81 -2.09 18.50
N GLY A 225 -5.85 -1.65 19.20
CA GLY A 225 -5.78 -1.24 20.60
C GLY A 225 -5.03 0.08 20.83
N TYR A 226 -5.19 1.03 19.91
CA TYR A 226 -4.70 2.40 20.11
C TYR A 226 -5.90 3.27 20.50
N ASP A 227 -5.94 3.73 21.75
CA ASP A 227 -6.93 4.69 22.28
C ASP A 227 -6.54 6.14 21.96
#